data_AF-W6TS30-F1
#
_entry.id   AF-W6TS30-F1
#
_cell.length_a   1.000
_cell.length_b   1.000
_cell.length_c   1.000
_cell.angle_alpha   90.00
_cell.angle_beta   90.00
_cell.angle_gamma   90.00
#
_symmetry.space_group_name_H-M   'P 1'
#
loop_
_entity.id
_entity.type
_entity.pdbx_description
1 polymer ?
#
loop_
_entity_poly.entity_id
_entity_poly.type
_entity_poly.pdbx_seq_one_letter_code
_entity_poly.pdbx_strand_id
1 'polypeptide(L)'
;MIKQYRLLLLALLLIGCKREPAIELEDFNLDSKVSTYVSDKNKYKTYTNYYQIKSEVIGADTVSDGEFIGSEQPVRIDYKQQMFSYKDVIARFGDFEFNAINFATTITGRLMVFNAVAGKISLEETQRFVQLLNYKYGKAVRTKGDFIKPFYIYTWQLKDRIIKYCVVSEDDSSNLKIVADKDQQTIKEEKKETYLKAFIYIIKKEYADQVIGEMSSGDLLYCD
;
A
#
# COMPACT_ATOMS: atom_id res chain seq x y z
N MET A 1 -43.32 26.22 -19.76
CA MET A 1 -42.81 25.65 -18.48
C MET A 1 -42.08 24.32 -18.71
N ILE A 2 -40.98 24.27 -19.48
CA ILE A 2 -40.24 23.00 -19.71
C ILE A 2 -38.70 23.17 -19.59
N LYS A 3 -38.19 24.41 -19.46
CA LYS A 3 -36.74 24.66 -19.43
C LYS A 3 -36.06 24.57 -18.04
N GLN A 4 -36.81 24.58 -16.94
CA GLN A 4 -36.21 24.55 -15.59
C GLN A 4 -35.95 23.14 -15.03
N TYR A 5 -36.61 22.10 -15.56
CA TYR A 5 -36.42 20.73 -15.05
C TYR A 5 -35.18 20.01 -15.60
N ARG A 6 -34.57 20.50 -16.69
CA ARG A 6 -33.32 19.91 -17.22
C ARG A 6 -32.06 20.28 -16.42
N LEU A 7 -32.09 21.40 -15.69
CA LEU A 7 -30.93 21.84 -14.91
C LEU A 7 -30.84 21.10 -13.55
N LEU A 8 -31.98 20.69 -12.97
CA LEU A 8 -32.01 19.95 -11.71
C LEU A 8 -31.55 18.49 -11.88
N LEU A 9 -31.83 17.86 -13.03
CA LEU A 9 -31.39 16.48 -13.29
C LEU A 9 -29.88 16.36 -13.49
N LEU A 10 -29.21 17.42 -13.99
CA LEU A 10 -27.75 17.45 -14.11
C LEU A 10 -27.05 17.62 -12.76
N ALA A 11 -27.68 18.29 -11.80
CA ALA A 11 -27.13 18.48 -10.45
C ALA A 11 -27.25 17.21 -9.58
N LEU A 12 -28.28 16.38 -9.82
CA LEU A 12 -28.48 15.11 -9.09
C LEU A 12 -27.55 13.98 -9.55
N LEU A 13 -26.93 14.08 -10.72
CA LEU A 13 -25.94 13.11 -11.21
C LEU A 13 -24.52 13.34 -10.66
N LEU A 14 -24.28 14.47 -9.98
CA LEU A 14 -22.98 14.78 -9.35
C LEU A 14 -22.89 14.35 -7.88
N ILE A 15 -23.94 13.76 -7.31
CA ILE A 15 -23.86 13.00 -6.06
C ILE A 15 -23.40 11.58 -6.41
N GLY A 16 -22.31 11.48 -7.18
CA GLY A 16 -21.52 10.27 -7.22
C GLY A 16 -21.05 10.01 -5.79
N CYS A 17 -21.11 8.75 -5.36
CA CYS A 17 -20.60 8.28 -4.08
C CYS A 17 -19.25 8.97 -3.82
N LYS A 18 -19.18 9.89 -2.84
CA LYS A 18 -17.94 10.58 -2.48
C LYS A 18 -16.97 9.53 -1.95
N ARG A 19 -16.23 8.88 -2.84
CA ARG A 19 -15.08 8.06 -2.47
C ARG A 19 -14.13 9.00 -1.75
N GLU A 20 -13.77 8.65 -0.52
CA GLU A 20 -12.74 9.39 0.20
C GLU A 20 -11.48 9.48 -0.67
N PRO A 21 -10.80 10.64 -0.69
CA PRO A 21 -9.63 10.83 -1.54
C PRO A 21 -8.55 9.79 -1.23
N ALA A 22 -7.78 9.44 -2.25
CA ALA A 22 -6.58 8.63 -2.08
C ALA A 22 -5.51 9.44 -1.33
N ILE A 23 -4.65 8.75 -0.58
CA ILE A 23 -3.48 9.36 0.06
C ILE A 23 -2.50 9.77 -1.04
N GLU A 24 -2.13 11.05 -1.08
CA GLU A 24 -1.14 11.56 -2.04
C GLU A 24 0.28 11.29 -1.53
N LEU A 25 1.03 10.50 -2.28
CA LEU A 25 2.38 10.09 -1.93
C LEU A 25 3.44 11.05 -2.45
N GLU A 26 3.11 11.86 -3.46
CA GLU A 26 4.07 12.80 -4.06
C GLU A 26 4.58 13.83 -3.05
N ASP A 27 3.70 14.36 -2.21
CA ASP A 27 4.00 15.33 -1.16
C ASP A 27 3.84 14.72 0.25
N PHE A 28 4.10 13.41 0.38
CA PHE A 28 3.85 12.68 1.62
C PHE A 28 4.59 13.29 2.81
N ASN A 29 3.89 13.53 3.91
CA ASN A 29 4.47 14.07 5.12
C ASN A 29 4.70 12.98 6.18
N LEU A 30 5.97 12.58 6.36
CA LEU A 30 6.40 11.59 7.36
C LEU A 30 6.28 12.08 8.81
N ASP A 31 6.08 13.38 9.04
CA ASP A 31 5.82 13.92 10.37
C ASP A 31 4.31 13.97 10.71
N SER A 32 3.46 13.46 9.81
CA SER A 32 2.04 13.29 10.09
C SER A 32 1.82 12.36 11.27
N LYS A 33 0.85 12.73 12.13
CA LYS A 33 0.40 11.86 13.21
C LYS A 33 -0.23 10.59 12.63
N VAL A 34 -0.04 9.46 13.31
CA VAL A 34 -0.69 8.18 12.96
C VAL A 34 -2.21 8.32 12.88
N SER A 35 -2.79 9.20 13.71
CA SER A 35 -4.23 9.54 13.70
C SER A 35 -4.75 10.06 12.36
N THR A 36 -3.87 10.51 11.46
CA THR A 36 -4.22 10.91 10.09
C THR A 36 -4.63 9.71 9.24
N TYR A 37 -4.08 8.53 9.52
CA TYR A 37 -4.30 7.31 8.73
C TYR A 37 -5.22 6.32 9.45
N VAL A 38 -5.05 6.19 10.76
CA VAL A 38 -5.87 5.32 11.62
C VAL A 38 -6.20 6.06 12.91
N SER A 39 -7.49 6.22 13.20
CA SER A 39 -7.97 6.98 14.35
C SER A 39 -8.97 6.17 15.19
N ASP A 40 -9.26 6.62 16.40
CA ASP A 40 -10.27 5.97 17.27
C ASP A 40 -11.65 5.87 16.62
N LYS A 41 -12.00 6.82 15.73
CA LYS A 41 -13.26 6.81 14.98
C LYS A 41 -13.35 5.63 14.01
N ASN A 42 -12.20 5.12 13.60
CA ASN A 42 -12.06 4.04 12.63
C ASN A 42 -11.90 2.69 13.33
N LYS A 43 -11.84 2.62 14.66
CA LYS A 43 -11.67 1.34 15.37
C LYS A 43 -12.77 0.36 15.00
N TYR A 44 -12.35 -0.84 14.65
CA TYR A 44 -13.25 -1.94 14.34
C TYR A 44 -14.02 -2.34 15.59
N LYS A 45 -15.33 -2.58 15.45
CA LYS A 45 -16.21 -2.80 16.61
C LYS A 45 -15.94 -4.12 17.34
N THR A 46 -15.49 -5.14 16.62
CA THR A 46 -15.38 -6.51 17.14
C THR A 46 -13.96 -6.96 17.43
N TYR A 47 -12.94 -6.29 16.88
CA TYR A 47 -11.54 -6.71 17.02
C TYR A 47 -10.70 -5.56 17.56
N THR A 48 -10.03 -5.82 18.69
CA THR A 48 -9.08 -4.88 19.30
C THR A 48 -7.90 -4.66 18.36
N ASN A 49 -7.44 -3.41 18.24
CA ASN A 49 -6.31 -3.01 17.38
C ASN A 49 -6.55 -3.14 15.87
N TYR A 50 -7.81 -3.25 15.43
CA TYR A 50 -8.16 -3.15 14.01
C TYR A 50 -8.85 -1.83 13.72
N TYR A 51 -8.66 -1.34 12.49
CA TYR A 51 -9.23 -0.10 11.99
C TYR A 51 -9.90 -0.35 10.64
N GLN A 52 -11.13 0.13 10.47
CA GLN A 52 -11.83 0.16 9.19
C GLN A 52 -11.52 1.49 8.48
N ILE A 53 -10.84 1.42 7.34
CA ILE A 53 -10.54 2.57 6.49
C ILE A 53 -11.17 2.30 5.12
N LYS A 54 -12.20 3.07 4.75
CA LYS A 54 -13.04 2.78 3.57
C LYS A 54 -13.60 1.35 3.64
N SER A 55 -13.42 0.54 2.60
CA SER A 55 -13.73 -0.90 2.51
C SER A 55 -12.71 -1.78 3.23
N GLU A 56 -11.57 -1.23 3.65
CA GLU A 56 -10.40 -2.00 4.04
C GLU A 56 -10.21 -2.10 5.55
N VAL A 57 -9.58 -3.20 5.98
CA VAL A 57 -9.28 -3.47 7.38
C VAL A 57 -7.78 -3.40 7.59
N ILE A 58 -7.33 -2.56 8.52
CA ILE A 58 -5.93 -2.43 8.93
C ILE A 58 -5.78 -2.96 10.35
N GLY A 59 -4.95 -3.98 10.55
CA GLY A 59 -4.57 -4.49 11.86
C GLY A 59 -3.29 -3.82 12.35
N ALA A 60 -3.25 -3.43 13.62
CA ALA A 60 -2.06 -2.91 14.29
C ALA A 60 -1.47 -3.97 15.21
N ASP A 61 -0.18 -4.24 15.02
CA ASP A 61 0.55 -5.31 15.70
C ASP A 61 1.83 -4.75 16.34
N THR A 62 2.09 -5.10 17.59
CA THR A 62 3.28 -4.61 18.29
C THR A 62 4.43 -5.57 18.05
N VAL A 63 5.54 -5.05 17.54
CA VAL A 63 6.77 -5.81 17.30
C VAL A 63 7.75 -5.55 18.44
N SER A 64 8.36 -6.60 18.95
CA SER A 64 9.37 -6.56 20.02
C SER A 64 10.73 -7.03 19.53
N ASP A 65 11.80 -6.72 20.27
CA ASP A 65 13.20 -7.04 19.96
C ASP A 65 13.63 -8.50 20.24
N GLY A 66 12.70 -9.39 20.56
CA GLY A 66 12.95 -10.80 20.81
C GLY A 66 11.73 -11.67 20.51
N GLU A 67 11.95 -12.96 20.27
CA GLU A 67 10.85 -13.85 19.87
C GLU A 67 10.25 -14.68 21.01
N PHE A 68 10.97 -15.06 22.07
CA PHE A 68 10.42 -15.96 23.11
C PHE A 68 11.15 -15.92 24.47
N ILE A 69 11.47 -14.75 25.05
CA ILE A 69 12.17 -14.70 26.36
C ILE A 69 11.75 -13.52 27.25
N GLY A 70 10.46 -13.41 27.62
CA GLY A 70 9.95 -12.79 28.87
C GLY A 70 10.40 -11.37 29.29
N SER A 71 11.22 -10.69 28.49
CA SER A 71 11.90 -9.41 28.75
C SER A 71 11.94 -8.52 27.50
N GLU A 72 11.23 -8.95 26.47
CA GLU A 72 11.07 -8.30 25.17
C GLU A 72 10.58 -6.87 25.33
N GLN A 73 11.27 -5.94 24.68
CA GLN A 73 10.90 -4.54 24.62
C GLN A 73 10.17 -4.25 23.30
N PRO A 74 9.00 -3.61 23.35
CA PRO A 74 8.33 -3.12 22.16
C PRO A 74 9.22 -2.14 21.40
N VAL A 75 9.50 -2.42 20.13
CA VAL A 75 10.34 -1.58 19.27
C VAL A 75 9.52 -0.74 18.29
N ARG A 76 8.44 -1.31 17.75
CA ARG A 76 7.58 -0.64 16.77
C ARG A 76 6.16 -1.19 16.77
N ILE A 77 5.27 -0.48 16.08
CA ILE A 77 3.92 -0.94 15.77
C ILE A 77 3.78 -0.99 14.25
N ASP A 78 3.44 -2.16 13.74
CA ASP A 78 3.19 -2.39 12.32
C ASP A 78 1.68 -2.34 12.05
N TYR A 79 1.27 -1.49 11.12
CA TYR A 79 -0.09 -1.34 10.65
C TYR A 79 -0.20 -1.99 9.28
N LYS A 80 -0.88 -3.12 9.23
CA LYS A 80 -0.94 -4.00 8.05
C LYS A 80 -2.38 -4.10 7.55
N GLN A 81 -2.59 -3.77 6.29
CA GLN A 81 -3.87 -4.01 5.63
C GLN A 81 -4.07 -5.52 5.43
N GLN A 82 -5.21 -6.03 5.89
CA GLN A 82 -5.50 -7.46 5.95
C GLN A 82 -6.10 -8.00 4.65
N MET A 83 -6.79 -7.14 3.92
CA MET A 83 -7.50 -7.46 2.69
C MET A 83 -7.41 -6.24 1.77
N PHE A 84 -7.40 -6.45 0.46
CA PHE A 84 -7.50 -5.34 -0.49
C PHE A 84 -8.19 -5.75 -1.78
N SER A 85 -8.77 -4.77 -2.47
CA SER A 85 -9.37 -4.91 -3.79
C SER A 85 -8.48 -4.26 -4.85
N TYR A 86 -8.21 -4.96 -5.96
CA TYR A 86 -7.49 -4.37 -7.12
C TYR A 86 -8.23 -3.19 -7.78
N LYS A 87 -9.51 -2.96 -7.43
CA LYS A 87 -10.31 -1.85 -7.93
C LYS A 87 -10.30 -0.64 -7.02
N ASP A 88 -9.75 -0.78 -5.82
CA ASP A 88 -9.75 0.27 -4.81
C ASP A 88 -8.48 1.10 -4.96
N VAL A 89 -8.62 2.41 -4.77
CA VAL A 89 -7.49 3.35 -4.83
C VAL A 89 -7.38 3.99 -3.45
N ILE A 90 -6.37 3.55 -2.71
CA ILE A 90 -6.15 3.99 -1.33
C ILE A 90 -5.01 5.00 -1.22
N ALA A 91 -4.01 4.89 -2.10
CA ALA A 91 -2.93 5.85 -2.24
C ALA A 91 -2.59 6.03 -3.72
N ARG A 92 -1.93 7.14 -4.05
CA ARG A 92 -1.46 7.42 -5.41
C ARG A 92 -0.20 8.28 -5.39
N PHE A 93 0.54 8.26 -6.47
CA PHE A 93 1.65 9.18 -6.74
C PHE A 93 1.43 9.75 -8.14
N GLY A 94 0.91 10.98 -8.22
CA GLY A 94 0.36 11.50 -9.48
C GLY A 94 -0.75 10.58 -9.99
N ASP A 95 -0.60 10.07 -11.21
CA ASP A 95 -1.55 9.15 -11.84
C ASP A 95 -1.29 7.66 -11.55
N PHE A 96 -0.23 7.32 -10.80
CA PHE A 96 0.07 5.93 -10.44
C PHE A 96 -0.68 5.54 -9.17
N GLU A 97 -1.57 4.56 -9.27
CA GLU A 97 -2.48 4.15 -8.19
C GLU A 97 -1.95 2.95 -7.39
N PHE A 98 -2.26 2.94 -6.09
CA PHE A 98 -1.96 1.86 -5.16
C PHE A 98 -3.25 1.40 -4.47
N ASN A 99 -3.37 0.08 -4.29
CA ASN A 99 -4.57 -0.59 -3.82
C ASN A 99 -4.51 -1.01 -2.34
N ALA A 100 -3.31 -1.07 -1.76
CA ALA A 100 -3.14 -1.31 -0.32
C ALA A 100 -2.11 -0.35 0.29
N ILE A 101 -2.23 -0.12 1.60
CA ILE A 101 -1.24 0.61 2.40
C ILE A 101 -0.85 -0.20 3.62
N ASN A 102 0.42 -0.06 4.02
CA ASN A 102 0.95 -0.57 5.26
C ASN A 102 1.90 0.49 5.83
N PHE A 103 2.13 0.55 7.12
CA PHE A 103 3.11 1.48 7.68
C PHE A 103 3.60 1.00 9.05
N ALA A 104 4.77 1.46 9.46
CA ALA A 104 5.32 1.17 10.77
C ALA A 104 5.62 2.46 11.53
N THR A 105 5.47 2.41 12.84
CA THR A 105 5.70 3.55 13.74
C THR A 105 6.54 3.13 14.92
N THR A 106 7.26 4.08 15.52
CA THR A 106 7.79 3.90 16.87
C THR A 106 6.65 3.67 17.86
N ILE A 107 6.94 3.10 19.02
CA ILE A 107 5.96 2.94 20.12
C ILE A 107 5.27 4.26 20.54
N THR A 108 5.90 5.40 20.26
CA THR A 108 5.35 6.74 20.51
C THR A 108 4.46 7.27 19.38
N GLY A 109 4.23 6.49 18.32
CA GLY A 109 3.40 6.85 17.18
C GLY A 109 4.07 7.76 16.15
N ARG A 110 5.41 7.84 16.13
CA ARG A 110 6.15 8.51 15.04
C ARG A 110 6.31 7.57 13.85
N LEU A 111 5.92 7.98 12.64
CA LEU A 111 6.09 7.18 11.43
C LEU A 111 7.56 6.89 11.14
N MET A 112 7.85 5.62 10.87
CA MET A 112 9.16 5.12 10.46
C MET A 112 9.19 4.88 8.96
N VAL A 113 8.16 4.22 8.44
CA VAL A 113 8.00 3.91 7.02
C VAL A 113 6.52 3.89 6.65
N PHE A 114 6.22 4.37 5.45
CA PHE A 114 4.93 4.17 4.81
C PHE A 114 5.12 3.33 3.55
N ASN A 115 4.27 2.34 3.37
CA ASN A 115 4.26 1.43 2.23
C ASN A 115 2.92 1.54 1.49
N ALA A 116 2.99 1.54 0.16
CA ALA A 116 1.81 1.36 -0.67
C ALA A 116 2.06 0.29 -1.73
N VAL A 117 1.02 -0.45 -2.08
CA VAL A 117 1.11 -1.66 -2.91
C VAL A 117 0.25 -1.53 -4.15
N ALA A 118 0.84 -1.76 -5.30
CA ALA A 118 0.14 -1.90 -6.58
C ALA A 118 0.05 -3.39 -6.90
N GLY A 119 -1.17 -3.94 -6.81
CA GLY A 119 -1.38 -5.38 -6.74
C GLY A 119 -1.25 -6.10 -8.08
N LYS A 120 -1.57 -5.43 -9.19
CA LYS A 120 -1.49 -6.00 -10.54
C LYS A 120 -1.09 -4.91 -11.53
N ILE A 121 0.18 -4.91 -11.94
CA ILE A 121 0.72 -3.92 -12.88
C ILE A 121 1.52 -4.58 -14.00
N SER A 122 1.66 -3.85 -15.11
CA SER A 122 2.49 -4.22 -16.25
C SER A 122 3.95 -3.74 -16.07
N LEU A 123 4.83 -4.30 -16.90
CA LEU A 123 6.22 -3.84 -17.00
C LEU A 123 6.28 -2.39 -17.50
N GLU A 124 5.40 -2.00 -18.41
CA GLU A 124 5.36 -0.65 -18.96
C GLU A 124 4.97 0.38 -17.89
N GLU A 125 3.95 0.09 -17.08
CA GLU A 125 3.56 0.93 -15.94
C GLU A 125 4.70 1.08 -14.94
N THR A 126 5.38 -0.02 -14.62
CA THR A 126 6.59 -0.01 -13.77
C THR A 126 7.68 0.88 -14.35
N GLN A 127 7.98 0.76 -15.64
CA GLN A 127 9.04 1.54 -16.29
C GLN A 127 8.70 3.03 -16.33
N ARG A 128 7.44 3.37 -16.65
CA ARG A 128 6.94 4.76 -16.63
C ARG A 128 7.03 5.35 -15.23
N PHE A 129 6.66 4.58 -14.20
CA PHE A 129 6.73 5.06 -12.82
C PHE A 129 8.16 5.28 -12.33
N VAL A 130 9.08 4.37 -12.66
CA VAL A 130 10.52 4.56 -12.38
C VAL A 130 11.07 5.78 -13.11
N GLN A 131 10.65 6.03 -14.35
CA GLN A 131 11.05 7.24 -15.09
C GLN A 131 10.51 8.51 -14.44
N LEU A 132 9.25 8.51 -13.99
CA LEU A 132 8.64 9.62 -13.26
C LEU A 132 9.44 9.95 -11.99
N LEU A 133 9.75 8.94 -11.17
CA LEU A 133 10.56 9.12 -9.96
C LEU A 133 11.99 9.56 -10.29
N ASN A 134 12.59 9.03 -11.36
CA ASN A 134 13.92 9.45 -11.80
C ASN A 134 13.96 10.92 -12.25
N TYR A 135 12.92 11.38 -12.91
CA TYR A 135 12.78 12.78 -13.32
C TYR A 135 12.69 13.69 -12.08
N LYS A 136 11.90 13.29 -11.08
CA LYS A 136 11.67 14.11 -9.87
C LYS A 136 12.83 14.08 -8.87
N TYR A 137 13.48 12.92 -8.69
CA TYR A 137 14.44 12.67 -7.59
C TYR A 137 15.85 12.35 -8.06
N GLY A 138 16.11 12.37 -9.37
CA GLY A 138 17.36 11.90 -9.96
C GLY A 138 17.40 10.38 -10.13
N LYS A 139 18.47 9.86 -10.71
CA LYS A 139 18.56 8.45 -11.10
C LYS A 139 18.59 7.51 -9.89
N ALA A 140 17.69 6.54 -9.88
CA ALA A 140 17.68 5.46 -8.89
C ALA A 140 18.97 4.64 -8.91
N VAL A 141 19.40 4.20 -7.73
CA VAL A 141 20.29 3.05 -7.61
C VAL A 141 19.45 1.79 -7.72
N ARG A 142 19.81 0.90 -8.65
CA ARG A 142 19.10 -0.37 -8.87
C ARG A 142 19.88 -1.52 -8.25
N THR A 143 19.24 -2.26 -7.36
CA THR A 143 19.77 -3.48 -6.74
C THR A 143 18.81 -4.66 -6.96
N LYS A 144 19.20 -5.84 -6.47
CA LYS A 144 18.35 -7.02 -6.43
C LYS A 144 18.20 -7.45 -4.98
N GLY A 145 16.97 -7.78 -4.58
CA GLY A 145 16.71 -8.52 -3.35
C GLY A 145 16.37 -9.97 -3.70
N ASP A 146 16.56 -10.89 -2.77
CA ASP A 146 16.38 -12.32 -2.98
C ASP A 146 15.64 -13.05 -1.85
N PHE A 147 15.10 -12.32 -0.87
CA PHE A 147 14.48 -12.88 0.34
C PHE A 147 13.38 -13.93 0.08
N ILE A 148 12.46 -13.71 -0.87
CA ILE A 148 11.44 -14.71 -1.27
C ILE A 148 11.77 -15.31 -2.64
N LYS A 149 12.01 -14.42 -3.61
CA LYS A 149 12.39 -14.71 -4.99
C LYS A 149 13.12 -13.50 -5.54
N PRO A 150 14.02 -13.62 -6.52
CA PRO A 150 14.74 -12.46 -7.04
C PRO A 150 13.79 -11.34 -7.49
N PHE A 151 13.97 -10.14 -6.96
CA PHE A 151 13.18 -8.95 -7.29
C PHE A 151 14.08 -7.74 -7.51
N TYR A 152 13.57 -6.73 -8.22
CA TYR A 152 14.32 -5.50 -8.46
C TYR A 152 13.92 -4.43 -7.46
N ILE A 153 14.92 -3.73 -6.93
CA ILE A 153 14.74 -2.61 -6.01
C ILE A 153 15.33 -1.37 -6.68
N TYR A 154 14.54 -0.30 -6.74
CA TYR A 154 14.98 1.03 -7.17
C TYR A 154 15.00 1.94 -5.94
N THR A 155 16.15 2.52 -5.63
CA THR A 155 16.34 3.35 -4.44
C THR A 155 16.69 4.79 -4.81
N TRP A 156 15.96 5.75 -4.24
CA TRP A 156 16.26 7.18 -4.26
C TRP A 156 16.59 7.66 -2.85
N GLN A 157 17.76 8.28 -2.71
CA GLN A 157 18.24 8.85 -1.45
C GLN A 157 17.95 10.35 -1.44
N LEU A 158 17.01 10.79 -0.61
CA LEU A 158 16.68 12.20 -0.43
C LEU A 158 17.27 12.72 0.90
N LYS A 159 17.06 14.01 1.17
CA LYS A 159 17.62 14.67 2.35
C LYS A 159 17.01 14.11 3.64
N ASP A 160 15.68 14.03 3.70
CA ASP A 160 14.87 13.66 4.85
C ASP A 160 14.36 12.21 4.83
N ARG A 161 14.40 11.57 3.65
CA ARG A 161 13.80 10.25 3.43
C ARG A 161 14.56 9.40 2.42
N ILE A 162 14.23 8.12 2.41
CA ILE A 162 14.64 7.16 1.39
C ILE A 162 13.37 6.66 0.72
N ILE A 163 13.35 6.65 -0.60
CA ILE A 163 12.26 6.04 -1.37
C ILE A 163 12.79 4.74 -1.97
N LYS A 164 12.12 3.63 -1.70
CA LYS A 164 12.38 2.35 -2.36
C LYS A 164 11.16 1.95 -3.17
N TYR A 165 11.37 1.44 -4.38
CA TYR A 165 10.33 0.85 -5.22
C TYR A 165 10.76 -0.56 -5.60
N CYS A 166 10.05 -1.56 -5.07
CA CYS A 166 10.35 -2.97 -5.22
C CYS A 166 9.35 -3.58 -6.21
N VAL A 167 9.85 -4.33 -7.19
CA VAL A 167 9.02 -4.94 -8.24
C VAL A 167 9.24 -6.44 -8.25
N VAL A 168 8.16 -7.16 -7.97
CA VAL A 168 8.13 -8.60 -7.74
C VAL A 168 7.25 -9.25 -8.81
N SER A 169 7.74 -10.30 -9.45
CA SER A 169 6.94 -11.06 -10.43
C SER A 169 6.07 -12.07 -9.70
N GLU A 170 4.76 -11.94 -9.80
CA GLU A 170 3.80 -12.93 -9.30
C GLU A 170 3.42 -13.90 -10.41
N ASP A 171 3.50 -15.19 -10.09
CA ASP A 171 2.97 -16.25 -10.93
C ASP A 171 1.73 -16.83 -10.24
N ASP A 172 0.56 -16.55 -10.80
CA ASP A 172 -0.71 -17.07 -10.28
C ASP A 172 -0.97 -18.51 -10.74
N SER A 173 0.01 -19.18 -11.34
CA SER A 173 -0.15 -20.51 -11.94
C SER A 173 -0.58 -21.61 -10.96
N SER A 174 -0.29 -21.43 -9.66
CA SER A 174 -0.69 -22.35 -8.57
C SER A 174 -2.02 -22.00 -7.90
N ASN A 175 -2.58 -20.81 -8.14
CA ASN A 175 -3.81 -20.38 -7.47
C ASN A 175 -5.04 -20.67 -8.35
N LEU A 176 -6.05 -21.27 -7.73
CA LEU A 176 -7.28 -21.64 -8.42
C LEU A 176 -8.17 -20.40 -8.59
N LYS A 177 -8.23 -19.82 -9.79
CA LYS A 177 -9.14 -18.70 -10.10
C LYS A 177 -10.49 -19.22 -10.58
N ILE A 178 -11.48 -19.12 -9.71
CA ILE A 178 -12.88 -19.40 -10.01
C ILE A 178 -13.63 -18.08 -10.13
N VAL A 179 -14.26 -17.85 -11.28
CA VAL A 179 -15.27 -16.78 -11.43
C VAL A 179 -16.64 -17.43 -11.51
N ALA A 180 -17.55 -16.98 -10.63
CA ALA A 180 -18.95 -17.36 -10.71
C ALA A 180 -19.61 -16.57 -11.86
N ASP A 181 -19.95 -17.27 -12.94
CA ASP A 181 -20.77 -16.74 -14.01
C ASP A 181 -22.22 -16.64 -13.51
N LYS A 182 -22.62 -15.42 -13.12
CA LYS A 182 -23.96 -15.17 -12.55
C LYS A 182 -25.09 -15.41 -13.56
N ASP A 183 -24.79 -15.35 -14.85
CA ASP A 183 -25.78 -15.52 -15.92
C ASP A 183 -25.94 -17.00 -16.30
N GLN A 184 -24.87 -17.79 -16.19
CA GLN A 184 -24.87 -19.21 -16.54
C GLN A 184 -24.94 -20.15 -15.33
N GLN A 185 -24.88 -19.64 -14.09
CA GLN A 185 -24.73 -20.45 -12.86
C GLN A 185 -23.58 -21.46 -12.95
N THR A 186 -22.52 -21.13 -13.69
CA THR A 186 -21.33 -21.99 -13.85
C THR A 186 -20.11 -21.36 -13.22
N ILE A 187 -19.21 -22.22 -12.77
CA ILE A 187 -17.85 -21.84 -12.35
C ILE A 187 -16.96 -21.98 -13.58
N LYS A 188 -16.37 -20.87 -14.03
CA LYS A 188 -15.35 -20.91 -15.09
C LYS A 188 -13.97 -20.73 -14.47
N GLU A 189 -13.05 -21.59 -14.89
CA GLU A 189 -11.63 -21.46 -14.57
C GLU A 189 -11.04 -20.34 -15.45
N GLU A 190 -10.49 -19.31 -14.81
CA GLU A 190 -9.91 -18.17 -15.53
C GLU A 190 -8.48 -18.48 -16.00
N LYS A 191 -8.04 -17.81 -17.07
CA LYS A 191 -6.70 -18.03 -17.63
C LYS A 191 -5.65 -17.55 -16.62
N LYS A 192 -4.68 -18.42 -16.33
CA LYS A 192 -3.54 -18.13 -15.44
C LYS A 192 -2.68 -17.03 -16.06
N GLU A 193 -2.36 -16.00 -15.28
CA GLU A 193 -1.61 -14.82 -15.74
C GLU A 193 -0.44 -14.55 -14.80
N THR A 194 0.74 -14.34 -15.38
CA THR A 194 1.88 -13.73 -14.68
C THR A 194 1.68 -12.21 -14.69
N TYR A 195 1.80 -11.57 -13.53
CA TYR A 195 1.72 -10.13 -13.39
C TYR A 195 2.80 -9.61 -12.45
N LEU A 196 3.05 -8.30 -12.46
CA LEU A 196 3.94 -7.68 -11.49
C LEU A 196 3.12 -7.18 -10.31
N LYS A 197 3.66 -7.36 -9.10
CA LYS A 197 3.26 -6.66 -7.90
C LYS A 197 4.37 -5.68 -7.55
N ALA A 198 4.02 -4.48 -7.13
CA ALA A 198 5.01 -3.50 -6.73
C ALA A 198 4.70 -2.83 -5.40
N PHE A 199 5.77 -2.42 -4.73
CA PHE A 199 5.76 -1.89 -3.38
C PHE A 199 6.57 -0.60 -3.40
N ILE A 200 5.94 0.52 -3.08
CA ILE A 200 6.67 1.75 -2.80
C ILE A 200 6.81 1.90 -1.29
N TYR A 201 8.01 2.27 -0.83
CA TYR A 201 8.32 2.59 0.55
C TYR A 201 8.81 4.03 0.62
N ILE A 202 8.25 4.81 1.52
CA ILE A 202 8.71 6.14 1.91
C ILE A 202 9.21 6.02 3.34
N ILE A 203 10.53 6.00 3.51
CA ILE A 203 11.21 5.66 4.75
C ILE A 203 11.78 6.95 5.33
N LYS A 204 11.48 7.25 6.59
CA LYS A 204 12.10 8.40 7.26
C LYS A 204 13.55 8.06 7.56
N LYS A 205 14.46 8.92 7.10
CA LYS A 205 15.90 8.62 7.07
C LYS A 205 16.50 8.31 8.43
N GLU A 206 15.97 8.93 9.49
CA GLU A 206 16.40 8.69 10.88
C GLU A 206 16.13 7.26 11.37
N TYR A 207 15.24 6.51 10.73
CA TYR A 207 14.90 5.12 11.08
C TYR A 207 15.34 4.12 10.00
N ALA A 208 16.16 4.52 9.03
CA ALA A 208 16.53 3.66 7.90
C ALA A 208 17.11 2.31 8.36
N ASP A 209 18.01 2.31 9.33
CA ASP A 209 18.66 1.11 9.87
C ASP A 209 17.72 0.21 10.71
N GLN A 210 16.54 0.71 11.07
CA GLN A 210 15.50 -0.04 11.82
C GLN A 210 14.39 -0.55 10.89
N VAL A 211 14.46 -0.20 9.61
CA VAL A 211 13.41 -0.45 8.62
C VAL A 211 13.94 -1.31 7.48
N ILE A 212 15.06 -0.92 6.88
CA ILE A 212 15.59 -1.57 5.69
C ILE A 212 16.23 -2.90 6.09
N GLY A 213 15.71 -4.02 5.60
CA GLY A 213 16.16 -5.38 5.95
C GLY A 213 15.62 -5.92 7.28
N GLU A 214 15.00 -5.09 8.11
CA GLU A 214 14.57 -5.43 9.49
C GLU A 214 13.05 -5.67 9.61
N MET A 215 12.32 -5.54 8.50
CA MET A 215 10.88 -5.77 8.43
C MET A 215 10.60 -7.26 8.17
N SER A 216 9.78 -7.89 9.02
CA SER A 216 9.62 -9.35 9.05
C SER A 216 8.21 -9.85 8.73
N SER A 217 7.27 -8.97 8.36
CA SER A 217 5.87 -9.36 8.16
C SER A 217 5.19 -8.71 6.95
N GLY A 218 4.37 -9.50 6.25
CA GLY A 218 3.46 -9.03 5.20
C GLY A 218 4.15 -8.33 4.04
N ASP A 219 3.54 -7.27 3.52
CA ASP A 219 4.12 -6.48 2.42
C ASP A 219 5.35 -5.66 2.87
N LEU A 220 5.61 -5.50 4.16
CA LEU A 220 6.80 -4.79 4.65
C LEU A 220 8.09 -5.61 4.45
N LEU A 221 8.00 -6.93 4.27
CA LEU A 221 9.13 -7.83 4.04
C LEU A 221 9.97 -7.49 2.80
N TYR A 222 9.39 -6.84 1.79
CA TYR A 222 10.13 -6.46 0.58
C TYR A 222 10.93 -5.16 0.73
N CYS A 223 10.95 -4.55 1.92
CA CYS A 223 11.75 -3.37 2.23
C CYS A 223 13.21 -3.73 2.54
N ASP A 224 13.91 -4.24 1.53
CA ASP A 224 15.34 -4.60 1.53
C ASP A 224 16.16 -3.51 0.81
#